data_AF-A0A7K2FD72-F1
#
_entry.id   AF-A0A7K2FD72-F1
#
_cell.length_a   1.000
_cell.length_b   1.000
_cell.length_c   1.000
_cell.angle_alpha   90.00
_cell.angle_beta   90.00
_cell.angle_gamma   90.00
#
_symmetry.space_group_name_H-M   'P 1'
#
loop_
_entity.id
_entity.type
_entity.pdbx_description
1 polymer ?
#
loop_
_entity_poly.entity_id
_entity_poly.type
_entity_poly.pdbx_seq_one_letter_code
_entity_poly.pdbx_strand_id
1 'polypeptide(L)'
;MGRPGTAWKTGRMNDSSPAPVEPVVLDVWCELQCPDCHAALDDVRALRARYGDRLDVRLRHFPLEKHKHAFAAAQAAEEAVEQGQGWPYVEAVLGRVEELDRRGEELLVEIARELGLDAEEFDTALIDGRHILIVDADQAEGKAIGVTGTPTYVIGGERLDGGKSQEGLRERIEEIADRLLADRA
;
A
#
# COMPACT_ATOMS: atom_id res chain seq x y z
N MET A 1 60.25 -9.47 30.73
CA MET A 1 59.94 -8.38 31.69
C MET A 1 59.57 -7.16 30.87
N GLY A 2 58.42 -6.52 30.91
CA GLY A 2 57.09 -6.73 31.47
C GLY A 2 56.26 -5.62 30.81
N ARG A 3 55.15 -5.95 30.13
CA ARG A 3 54.30 -4.92 29.51
C ARG A 3 53.31 -4.43 30.58
N PRO A 4 53.19 -3.12 30.85
CA PRO A 4 52.18 -2.62 31.78
C PRO A 4 50.78 -2.78 31.17
N GLY A 5 49.85 -3.19 32.03
CA GLY A 5 48.49 -3.57 31.67
C GLY A 5 47.51 -2.42 31.49
N THR A 6 46.38 -2.82 30.88
CA THR A 6 44.99 -2.42 31.15
C THR A 6 44.62 -0.94 31.12
N ALA A 7 43.88 -0.59 30.08
CA ALA A 7 42.75 0.33 30.18
C ALA A 7 41.49 -0.41 29.68
N TRP A 8 40.82 -1.13 30.57
CA TRP A 8 39.45 -1.58 30.33
C TRP A 8 38.56 -0.34 30.47
N LYS A 9 38.02 0.16 29.35
CA LYS A 9 36.89 1.09 29.40
C LYS A 9 35.65 0.26 29.70
N THR A 10 35.17 0.34 30.93
CA THR A 10 33.84 -0.12 31.32
C THR A 10 32.80 0.69 30.52
N GLY A 11 32.37 0.15 29.37
CA GLY A 11 31.16 0.64 28.71
C GLY A 11 29.97 0.38 29.62
N ARG A 12 29.21 1.44 29.93
CA ARG A 12 27.98 1.31 30.72
C ARG A 12 26.99 0.43 29.96
N MET A 13 26.62 -0.70 30.54
CA MET A 13 25.39 -1.43 30.20
C MET A 13 24.20 -0.56 30.61
N ASN A 14 23.81 0.39 29.76
CA ASN A 14 22.43 0.92 29.66
C ASN A 14 22.35 1.93 28.51
N ASP A 15 22.53 1.48 27.27
CA ASP A 15 22.04 2.26 26.12
C ASP A 15 20.61 1.78 25.84
N SER A 16 19.68 2.26 26.65
CA SER A 16 18.24 2.13 26.40
C SER A 16 17.84 3.27 25.48
N SER A 17 18.34 3.26 24.25
CA SER A 17 17.69 4.01 23.18
C SER A 17 16.26 3.46 23.06
N PRO A 18 15.20 4.28 23.20
CA PRO A 18 13.84 3.79 23.04
C PRO A 18 13.70 3.19 21.64
N ALA A 19 13.07 2.03 21.55
CA ALA A 19 12.75 1.43 20.26
C ALA A 19 11.97 2.47 19.43
N PRO A 20 12.21 2.57 18.11
CA PRO A 20 11.44 3.45 17.27
C PRO A 20 9.95 3.11 17.42
N VAL A 21 9.12 4.15 17.61
CA VAL A 21 7.66 3.99 17.69
C VAL A 21 7.19 3.49 16.33
N GLU A 22 6.54 2.32 16.30
CA GLU A 22 5.98 1.79 15.06
C GLU A 22 4.91 2.74 14.51
N PRO A 23 4.85 2.96 13.18
CA PRO A 23 3.83 3.80 12.58
C PRO A 23 2.42 3.23 12.82
N VAL A 24 1.41 4.11 12.80
CA VAL A 24 0.03 3.65 12.66
C VAL A 24 -0.12 3.07 11.25
N VAL A 25 -0.80 1.94 11.12
CA VAL A 25 -1.03 1.29 9.83
C VAL A 25 -2.44 1.62 9.35
N LEU A 26 -2.53 2.07 8.10
CA LEU A 26 -3.77 2.19 7.35
C LEU A 26 -3.72 1.23 6.17
N ASP A 27 -4.46 0.14 6.25
CA ASP A 27 -4.66 -0.75 5.11
C ASP A 27 -5.78 -0.20 4.22
N VAL A 28 -5.52 -0.11 2.92
CA VAL A 28 -6.44 0.36 1.90
C VAL A 28 -6.71 -0.78 0.93
N TRP A 29 -7.83 -1.47 1.13
CA TRP A 29 -8.34 -2.48 0.20
C TRP A 29 -8.80 -1.80 -1.08
N CYS A 30 -8.05 -2.03 -2.15
CA CYS A 30 -8.12 -1.27 -3.39
C CYS A 30 -8.19 -2.20 -4.60
N GLU A 31 -8.84 -1.72 -5.64
CA GLU A 31 -8.93 -2.38 -6.93
C GLU A 31 -8.57 -1.37 -8.02
N LEU A 32 -7.53 -1.66 -8.81
CA LEU A 32 -6.91 -0.65 -9.68
C LEU A 32 -7.71 -0.31 -10.95
N GLN A 33 -8.83 -1.00 -11.21
CA GLN A 33 -9.78 -0.65 -12.26
C GLN A 33 -11.07 0.00 -11.68
N CYS A 34 -11.14 0.25 -10.37
CA CYS A 34 -12.32 0.80 -9.71
C CYS A 34 -12.34 2.34 -9.74
N PRO A 35 -13.38 2.98 -10.31
CA PRO A 35 -13.52 4.44 -10.31
C PRO A 35 -13.58 5.07 -8.91
N ASP A 36 -14.17 4.38 -7.94
CA ASP A 36 -14.21 4.88 -6.55
C ASP A 36 -12.83 4.86 -5.89
N CYS A 37 -11.97 3.90 -6.27
CA CYS A 37 -10.56 3.88 -5.84
C CYS A 37 -9.76 5.02 -6.47
N HIS A 38 -10.06 5.38 -7.73
CA HIS A 38 -9.51 6.57 -8.35
C HIS A 38 -9.92 7.84 -7.59
N ALA A 39 -11.21 7.99 -7.26
CA ALA A 39 -11.73 9.15 -6.53
C ALA A 39 -11.11 9.28 -5.12
N ALA A 40 -10.75 8.16 -4.48
CA ALA A 40 -10.08 8.14 -3.19
C ALA A 40 -8.60 8.56 -3.20
N LEU A 41 -7.95 8.65 -4.37
CA LEU A 41 -6.52 8.96 -4.46
C LEU A 41 -6.15 10.27 -3.77
N ASP A 42 -6.99 11.30 -3.90
CA ASP A 42 -6.69 12.62 -3.32
C ASP A 42 -6.72 12.57 -1.79
N ASP A 43 -7.62 11.78 -1.20
CA ASP A 43 -7.67 11.56 0.25
C ASP A 43 -6.48 10.73 0.73
N VAL A 44 -6.11 9.67 0.00
CA VAL A 44 -4.91 8.87 0.30
C VAL A 44 -3.64 9.72 0.25
N ARG A 45 -3.50 10.59 -0.76
CA ARG A 45 -2.39 11.54 -0.87
C ARG A 45 -2.37 12.53 0.29
N ALA A 46 -3.52 13.09 0.65
CA ALA A 46 -3.64 14.02 1.78
C ALA A 46 -3.22 13.36 3.10
N LEU A 47 -3.64 12.12 3.35
CA LEU A 47 -3.25 11.34 4.53
C LEU A 47 -1.73 11.09 4.56
N ARG A 48 -1.14 10.62 3.46
CA ARG A 48 0.32 10.41 3.36
C ARG A 48 1.09 11.71 3.61
N ALA A 49 0.63 12.82 3.04
CA ALA A 49 1.25 14.13 3.23
C ALA A 49 1.15 14.66 4.67
N ARG A 50 -0.01 14.48 5.33
CA ARG A 50 -0.26 14.94 6.70
C ARG A 50 0.59 14.20 7.73
N TYR A 51 0.66 12.87 7.61
CA TYR A 51 1.27 12.04 8.65
C TYR A 51 2.73 11.71 8.40
N GLY A 52 3.18 11.69 7.14
CA GLY A 52 4.52 11.23 6.78
C GLY A 52 4.79 9.84 7.35
N ASP A 53 6.00 9.63 7.88
CA ASP A 53 6.44 8.34 8.42
C ASP A 53 5.66 7.86 9.67
N ARG A 54 4.72 8.67 10.19
CA ARG A 54 3.87 8.27 11.33
C ARG A 54 2.68 7.41 10.91
N LEU A 55 2.30 7.44 9.63
CA LEU A 55 1.23 6.62 9.06
C LEU A 55 1.76 5.82 7.89
N ASP A 56 1.83 4.51 8.06
CA ASP A 56 2.14 3.55 7.01
C ASP A 56 0.86 3.22 6.24
N VAL A 57 0.72 3.80 5.05
CA VAL A 57 -0.41 3.55 4.16
C VAL A 57 -0.06 2.38 3.23
N ARG A 58 -0.76 1.26 3.43
CA ARG A 58 -0.56 0.02 2.70
C ARG A 58 -1.70 -0.21 1.75
N LEU A 59 -1.39 -0.45 0.48
CA LEU A 59 -2.39 -0.94 -0.45
C LEU A 59 -2.56 -2.45 -0.24
N ARG A 60 -3.80 -2.93 -0.15
CA ARG A 60 -4.15 -4.35 -0.13
C ARG A 60 -5.02 -4.67 -1.35
N HIS A 61 -4.72 -5.74 -2.08
CA HIS A 61 -5.40 -6.06 -3.33
C HIS A 61 -6.80 -6.62 -3.09
N PHE A 62 -7.79 -6.04 -3.76
CA PHE A 62 -9.16 -6.57 -3.75
C PHE A 62 -9.79 -6.56 -5.14
N PRO A 63 -9.19 -7.27 -6.13
CA PRO A 63 -9.71 -7.31 -7.50
C PRO A 63 -11.18 -7.76 -7.51
N LEU A 64 -12.09 -6.97 -8.08
CA LEU A 64 -13.51 -7.30 -8.18
C LEU A 64 -13.78 -8.01 -9.50
N GLU A 65 -14.53 -9.11 -9.47
CA GLU A 65 -14.82 -9.94 -10.65
C GLU A 65 -15.56 -9.21 -11.77
N LYS A 66 -16.20 -8.08 -11.46
CA LYS A 66 -16.91 -7.24 -12.44
C LYS A 66 -15.97 -6.50 -13.41
N HIS A 67 -14.69 -6.39 -13.08
CA HIS A 67 -13.70 -5.62 -13.81
C HIS A 67 -12.66 -6.56 -14.43
N LYS A 68 -12.65 -6.59 -15.77
CA LYS A 68 -11.92 -7.60 -16.57
C LYS A 68 -10.41 -7.61 -16.29
N HIS A 69 -9.83 -6.45 -16.02
CA HIS A 69 -8.38 -6.26 -15.91
C HIS A 69 -7.91 -6.09 -14.45
N ALA A 70 -8.81 -6.26 -13.46
CA ALA A 70 -8.51 -6.01 -12.05
C ALA A 70 -7.39 -6.90 -11.50
N PHE A 71 -7.40 -8.20 -11.81
CA PHE A 71 -6.35 -9.13 -11.35
C PHE A 71 -5.00 -8.86 -12.02
N ALA A 72 -4.99 -8.55 -13.32
CA ALA A 72 -3.77 -8.20 -14.02
C ALA A 72 -3.15 -6.91 -13.45
N ALA A 73 -3.97 -5.89 -13.19
CA ALA A 73 -3.52 -4.65 -12.60
C ALA A 73 -2.93 -4.86 -11.20
N ALA A 74 -3.56 -5.70 -10.36
CA ALA A 74 -3.03 -6.05 -9.04
C ALA A 74 -1.64 -6.70 -9.13
N GLN A 75 -1.45 -7.68 -10.03
CA GLN A 75 -0.16 -8.32 -10.25
C GLN A 75 0.90 -7.35 -10.79
N ALA A 76 0.52 -6.44 -11.70
CA ALA A 76 1.44 -5.43 -12.21
C ALA A 76 1.88 -4.46 -11.11
N ALA A 77 1.01 -4.13 -10.14
CA ALA A 77 1.40 -3.32 -8.99
C ALA A 77 2.40 -4.02 -8.08
N GLU A 78 2.30 -5.34 -7.90
CA GLU A 78 3.32 -6.11 -7.15
C GLU A 78 4.67 -6.13 -7.89
N GLU A 79 4.67 -6.24 -9.22
CA GLU A 79 5.90 -6.09 -10.00
C GLU A 79 6.50 -4.68 -9.83
N ALA A 80 5.67 -3.64 -9.78
CA ALA A 80 6.14 -2.30 -9.48
C ALA A 80 6.73 -2.18 -8.06
N VAL A 81 6.20 -2.92 -7.08
CA VAL A 81 6.76 -2.98 -5.71
C VAL A 81 8.15 -3.62 -5.73
N GLU A 82 8.34 -4.74 -6.42
CA GLU A 82 9.64 -5.41 -6.57
C GLU A 82 10.69 -4.47 -7.20
N GLN A 83 10.26 -3.62 -8.12
CA GLN A 83 11.11 -2.61 -8.75
C GLN A 83 11.21 -1.28 -7.99
N GLY A 84 10.61 -1.18 -6.80
CA GLY A 84 10.74 -0.04 -5.90
C GLY A 84 9.84 1.17 -6.19
N GLN A 85 8.83 1.03 -7.07
CA GLN A 85 7.88 2.09 -7.42
C GLN A 85 6.40 1.68 -7.32
N GLY A 86 6.03 0.90 -6.30
CA GLY A 86 4.64 0.47 -6.08
C GLY A 86 3.62 1.62 -6.09
N TRP A 87 3.77 2.60 -5.20
CA TRP A 87 2.82 3.73 -5.11
C TRP A 87 2.77 4.62 -6.37
N PRO A 88 3.91 5.06 -6.95
CA PRO A 88 3.89 5.79 -8.22
C PRO A 88 3.14 5.04 -9.33
N TYR A 89 3.33 3.71 -9.42
CA TYR A 89 2.64 2.87 -10.39
C TYR A 89 1.13 2.76 -10.13
N VAL A 90 0.74 2.46 -8.88
CA VAL A 90 -0.66 2.42 -8.44
C VAL A 90 -1.39 3.72 -8.78
N GLU A 91 -0.80 4.87 -8.47
CA GLU A 91 -1.39 6.17 -8.75
C GLU A 91 -1.55 6.42 -10.26
N ALA A 92 -0.58 5.98 -11.08
CA ALA A 92 -0.66 6.11 -12.52
C ALA A 92 -1.75 5.22 -13.13
N VAL A 93 -1.91 3.98 -12.66
CA VAL A 93 -2.98 3.07 -13.11
C VAL A 93 -4.35 3.59 -12.70
N LEU A 94 -4.53 3.97 -11.44
CA LEU A 94 -5.78 4.54 -10.95
C LEU A 94 -6.11 5.86 -11.65
N GLY A 95 -5.13 6.65 -12.06
CA GLY A 95 -5.33 7.83 -12.90
C GLY A 95 -5.88 7.55 -14.31
N ARG A 96 -5.92 6.29 -14.74
CA ARG A 96 -6.26 5.86 -16.10
C ARG A 96 -7.25 4.68 -16.13
N VAL A 97 -8.14 4.58 -15.13
CA VAL A 97 -9.14 3.48 -15.02
C VAL A 97 -9.97 3.26 -16.30
N GLU A 98 -10.41 4.34 -16.96
CA GLU A 98 -11.17 4.24 -18.23
C GLU A 98 -10.32 3.76 -19.40
N GLU A 99 -9.04 4.09 -19.39
CA GLU A 99 -8.11 3.64 -20.40
C GLU A 99 -7.74 2.17 -20.19
N LEU A 100 -7.58 1.75 -18.93
CA LEU A 100 -7.35 0.35 -18.55
C LEU A 100 -8.52 -0.53 -19.01
N ASP A 101 -9.77 -0.05 -18.91
CA ASP A 101 -10.92 -0.78 -19.44
C ASP A 101 -10.87 -1.01 -20.96
N ARG A 102 -10.34 -0.05 -21.71
CA ARG A 102 -10.26 -0.14 -23.17
C ARG A 102 -9.03 -0.90 -23.68
N ARG A 103 -7.89 -0.72 -23.02
CA ARG A 103 -6.57 -1.19 -23.50
C ARG A 103 -6.07 -2.42 -22.76
N GLY A 104 -6.56 -2.67 -21.54
CA GLY A 104 -6.13 -3.80 -20.73
C GLY A 104 -4.65 -3.77 -20.37
N GLU A 105 -4.03 -4.94 -20.41
CA GLU A 105 -2.68 -5.22 -19.95
C GLU A 105 -1.61 -4.44 -20.73
N GLU A 106 -1.87 -4.10 -22.00
CA GLU A 106 -0.96 -3.26 -22.79
C GLU A 106 -0.71 -1.89 -22.12
N LEU A 107 -1.74 -1.32 -21.49
CA LEU A 107 -1.61 -0.06 -20.74
C LEU A 107 -0.75 -0.26 -19.48
N LEU A 108 -0.89 -1.40 -18.79
CA LEU A 108 -0.13 -1.69 -17.58
C LEU A 108 1.38 -1.70 -17.86
N VAL A 109 1.78 -2.33 -18.96
CA VAL A 109 3.18 -2.37 -19.43
C VAL A 109 3.64 -1.00 -19.94
N GLU A 110 2.76 -0.23 -20.59
CA GLU A 110 3.06 1.14 -21.02
C GLU A 110 3.34 2.07 -19.83
N ILE A 111 2.50 2.04 -18.79
CA ILE A 111 2.68 2.82 -17.58
C ILE A 111 4.02 2.49 -16.92
N ALA A 112 4.40 1.21 -16.87
CA ALA A 112 5.70 0.80 -16.35
C ALA A 112 6.85 1.49 -17.11
N ARG A 113 6.80 1.44 -18.45
CA ARG A 113 7.78 2.10 -19.32
C ARG A 113 7.85 3.61 -19.08
N GLU A 114 6.71 4.28 -18.93
CA GLU A 114 6.66 5.73 -18.66
C GLU A 114 7.29 6.13 -17.33
N LEU A 115 7.21 5.25 -16.32
CA LEU A 115 7.83 5.43 -15.01
C LEU A 115 9.31 5.00 -14.96
N GLY A 116 9.87 4.55 -16.09
CA GLY A 116 11.24 4.05 -16.16
C GLY A 116 11.45 2.70 -15.48
N LEU A 117 10.39 1.92 -15.31
CA LEU A 117 10.43 0.55 -14.84
C LEU A 117 10.78 -0.41 -16.00
N ASP A 118 11.23 -1.61 -15.65
CA ASP A 118 11.52 -2.68 -16.60
C ASP A 118 10.22 -3.27 -17.13
N ALA A 119 9.77 -2.74 -18.27
CA ALA A 119 8.55 -3.17 -18.93
C ALA A 119 8.62 -4.62 -19.45
N GLU A 120 9.81 -5.19 -19.70
CA GLU A 120 9.94 -6.58 -20.13
C GLU A 120 9.67 -7.53 -18.95
N GLU A 121 10.13 -7.16 -17.74
CA GLU A 121 9.78 -7.90 -16.52
C GLU A 121 8.28 -7.82 -16.20
N PHE A 122 7.62 -6.69 -16.46
CA PHE A 122 6.15 -6.59 -16.33
C PHE A 122 5.42 -7.55 -17.28
N ASP A 123 5.81 -7.59 -18.56
CA ASP A 123 5.21 -8.50 -19.53
C ASP A 123 5.39 -9.96 -19.08
N THR A 124 6.60 -10.30 -18.62
CA THR A 124 6.91 -11.65 -18.12
C THR A 124 6.12 -11.99 -16.87
N ALA A 125 6.05 -11.09 -15.89
CA ALA A 125 5.32 -11.27 -14.63
C ALA A 125 3.81 -11.44 -14.84
N LEU A 126 3.23 -10.74 -15.82
CA LEU A 126 1.83 -10.89 -16.19
C LEU A 126 1.55 -12.21 -16.92
N ILE A 127 2.49 -12.70 -17.73
CA ILE A 127 2.36 -13.98 -18.44
C ILE A 127 2.51 -15.17 -17.48
N ASP A 128 3.51 -15.15 -16.61
CA ASP A 128 3.80 -16.26 -15.69
C ASP A 128 2.93 -16.23 -14.42
N GLY A 129 2.32 -15.08 -14.11
CA GLY A 129 1.43 -14.90 -12.98
C GLY A 129 2.14 -15.03 -11.63
N ARG A 130 3.43 -14.71 -11.55
CA ARG A 130 4.25 -14.91 -10.32
C ARG A 130 3.69 -14.21 -9.07
N HIS A 131 2.92 -13.13 -9.26
CA HIS A 131 2.32 -12.33 -8.19
C HIS A 131 0.91 -12.77 -7.80
N ILE A 132 0.35 -13.82 -8.43
CA ILE A 132 -1.04 -14.23 -8.17
C ILE A 132 -1.28 -14.62 -6.70
N LEU A 133 -0.30 -15.25 -6.05
CA LEU A 133 -0.47 -15.76 -4.69
C LEU A 133 -0.61 -14.65 -3.66
N ILE A 134 0.10 -13.54 -3.82
CA ILE A 134 -0.03 -12.39 -2.92
C ILE A 134 -1.37 -11.66 -3.16
N VAL A 135 -1.78 -11.53 -4.43
CA VAL A 135 -3.08 -10.95 -4.80
C VAL A 135 -4.25 -11.77 -4.24
N ASP A 136 -4.18 -13.10 -4.37
CA ASP A 136 -5.21 -14.01 -3.84
C ASP A 136 -5.22 -14.01 -2.30
N ALA A 137 -4.05 -13.97 -1.66
CA ALA A 137 -3.94 -13.92 -0.21
C ALA A 137 -4.56 -12.64 0.36
N ASP A 138 -4.25 -11.49 -0.25
CA ASP A 138 -4.89 -10.23 0.06
C ASP A 138 -6.41 -10.35 -0.11
N GLN A 139 -6.88 -10.71 -1.31
CA GLN A 139 -8.32 -10.77 -1.57
C GLN A 139 -9.06 -11.69 -0.59
N ALA A 140 -8.45 -12.82 -0.21
CA ALA A 140 -8.98 -13.75 0.78
C ALA A 140 -9.04 -13.15 2.20
N GLU A 141 -7.99 -12.44 2.63
CA GLU A 141 -7.98 -11.74 3.92
C GLU A 141 -9.05 -10.65 3.96
N GLY A 142 -9.17 -9.85 2.90
CA GLY A 142 -10.22 -8.83 2.78
C GLY A 142 -11.62 -9.45 2.92
N LYS A 143 -11.88 -10.57 2.23
CA LYS A 143 -13.14 -11.32 2.36
C LYS A 143 -13.36 -11.81 3.79
N ALA A 144 -12.32 -12.32 4.46
CA ALA A 144 -12.40 -12.85 5.82
C ALA A 144 -12.74 -11.77 6.86
N ILE A 145 -12.29 -10.53 6.67
CA ILE A 145 -12.60 -9.39 7.56
C ILE A 145 -13.85 -8.60 7.13
N GLY A 146 -14.58 -9.10 6.13
CA GLY A 146 -15.86 -8.54 5.69
C GLY A 146 -15.75 -7.33 4.76
N VAL A 147 -14.65 -7.19 4.02
CA VAL A 147 -14.57 -6.29 2.86
C VAL A 147 -15.53 -6.80 1.79
N THR A 148 -16.43 -5.93 1.34
CA THR A 148 -17.44 -6.25 0.30
C THR A 148 -17.30 -5.40 -0.95
N GLY A 149 -16.37 -4.47 -0.97
CA GLY A 149 -16.17 -3.53 -2.05
C GLY A 149 -14.97 -2.62 -1.79
N THR A 150 -14.65 -1.82 -2.79
CA THR A 150 -13.46 -0.96 -2.80
C THR A 150 -13.85 0.51 -3.06
N PRO A 151 -13.09 1.47 -2.51
CA PRO A 151 -12.04 1.25 -1.51
C PRO A 151 -12.64 0.90 -0.14
N THR A 152 -11.94 0.09 0.64
CA THR A 152 -12.25 -0.13 2.07
C THR A 152 -11.00 0.14 2.89
N TYR A 153 -11.14 0.91 3.96
CA TYR A 153 -10.02 1.27 4.83
C TYR A 153 -10.09 0.48 6.13
N VAL A 154 -8.94 0.07 6.65
CA VAL A 154 -8.81 -0.53 7.99
C VAL A 154 -7.70 0.19 8.74
N ILE A 155 -8.03 0.74 9.91
CA ILE A 155 -7.09 1.46 10.77
C ILE A 155 -7.46 1.23 12.23
N GLY A 156 -6.49 0.83 13.06
CA GLY A 156 -6.75 0.57 14.49
C GLY A 156 -7.80 -0.50 14.77
N GLY A 157 -8.02 -1.44 13.85
CA GLY A 157 -9.08 -2.45 13.93
C GLY A 157 -10.47 -1.96 13.52
N GLU A 158 -10.61 -0.68 13.15
CA GLU A 158 -11.85 -0.12 12.64
C GLU A 158 -11.89 -0.20 11.12
N ARG A 159 -13.01 -0.70 10.56
CA ARG A 159 -13.23 -0.80 9.11
C ARG A 159 -14.17 0.29 8.62
N LEU A 160 -13.76 1.01 7.58
CA LEU A 160 -14.49 2.10 6.97
C LEU A 160 -14.76 1.77 5.49
N ASP A 161 -16.04 1.65 5.14
CA ASP A 161 -16.49 1.22 3.81
C ASP A 161 -16.64 2.42 2.87
N GLY A 162 -15.60 2.66 2.07
CA GLY A 162 -15.57 3.72 1.06
C GLY A 162 -16.30 3.39 -0.24
N GLY A 163 -16.56 2.11 -0.51
CA GLY A 163 -17.37 1.70 -1.67
C GLY A 163 -18.83 2.14 -1.57
N LYS A 164 -19.32 2.49 -0.37
CA LYS A 164 -20.68 3.04 -0.16
C LYS A 164 -20.73 4.56 -0.21
N SER A 165 -19.77 5.23 0.41
CA SER A 165 -19.64 6.70 0.41
C SER A 165 -18.24 7.09 0.87
N GLN A 166 -17.60 8.03 0.15
CA GLN A 166 -16.34 8.66 0.60
C GLN A 166 -16.57 9.82 1.57
N GLU A 167 -17.82 10.28 1.72
CA GLU A 167 -18.14 11.46 2.53
C GLU A 167 -17.68 11.31 3.99
N GLY A 168 -16.82 12.22 4.43
CA GLY A 168 -16.31 12.26 5.79
C GLY A 168 -15.32 11.15 6.15
N LEU A 169 -14.93 10.29 5.19
CA LEU A 169 -14.03 9.18 5.50
C LEU A 169 -12.62 9.62 5.84
N ARG A 170 -12.08 10.61 5.11
CA ARG A 170 -10.76 11.15 5.44
C ARG A 170 -10.72 11.71 6.86
N GLU A 171 -11.69 12.55 7.23
CA GLU A 171 -11.76 13.15 8.56
C GLU A 171 -11.82 12.08 9.66
N ARG A 172 -12.61 11.01 9.44
CA ARG A 172 -12.67 9.88 10.39
C ARG A 172 -11.36 9.09 10.48
N ILE A 173 -10.68 8.86 9.35
CA ILE A 173 -9.36 8.24 9.35
C ILE A 173 -8.37 9.11 10.12
N GLU A 174 -8.41 10.44 9.91
CA GLU A 174 -7.57 11.38 10.63
C GLU A 174 -7.82 11.34 12.15
N GLU A 175 -9.09 11.35 12.58
CA GLU A 175 -9.45 11.23 14.00
C GLU A 175 -8.92 9.94 14.64
N ILE A 176 -9.03 8.81 13.94
CA ILE A 176 -8.51 7.52 14.45
C ILE A 176 -6.98 7.54 14.49
N ALA A 177 -6.33 8.03 13.43
CA ALA A 177 -4.87 8.12 13.37
C ALA A 177 -4.31 9.02 14.49
N ASP A 178 -4.89 10.20 14.68
CA ASP A 178 -4.48 11.15 15.72
C ASP A 178 -4.67 10.55 17.12
N ARG A 179 -5.77 9.84 17.37
CA ARG A 179 -6.01 9.11 18.63
C ARG A 179 -4.95 8.02 18.87
N LEU A 180 -4.69 7.17 17.87
CA LEU A 180 -3.70 6.09 17.99
C LEU A 180 -2.27 6.60 18.16
N LEU A 181 -1.93 7.73 17.55
CA LEU A 181 -0.63 8.37 17.72
C LEU A 181 -0.49 8.99 19.11
N ALA A 182 -1.55 9.59 19.65
CA ALA A 182 -1.55 10.13 21.01
C ALA A 182 -1.39 9.03 22.08
N ASP A 183 -2.00 7.85 21.86
CA ASP A 183 -1.86 6.69 22.77
C ASP A 183 -0.44 6.08 22.78
N ARG A 184 0.39 6.42 21.78
CA ARG A 184 1.78 5.93 21.62
C ARG A 184 2.85 6.95 22.03
N ALA A 185 2.46 8.19 22.31
CA ALA A 185 3.35 9.30 22.68
C ALA A 185 3.61 9.34 24.19
#